data_AF-A0A9R1AYF5-F1
#
_entry.id   AF-A0A9R1AYF5-F1
#
_cell.length_a   1.000
_cell.length_b   1.000
_cell.length_c   1.000
_cell.angle_alpha   90.00
_cell.angle_beta   90.00
_cell.angle_gamma   90.00
#
_symmetry.space_group_name_H-M   'P 1'
#
loop_
_entity.id
_entity.type
_entity.pdbx_description
1 polymer ?
#
loop_
_entity_poly.entity_id
_entity_poly.type
_entity_poly.pdbx_seq_one_letter_code
_entity_poly.pdbx_strand_id
1 'polypeptide(L)'
;MEPSSQPVPFPANPAQLSAQHQLVYQQAQQFHQQLQQQQQQQLREFWATQMEEIEQATDFKNHTLPLARIKKIMKADEDVRMISAEAPVVFAKACEVFILELTLRSWMHTEENKRRTLQKNDIAAAITRTDIYDFLVDIIPRDDMKEEGLGLPRVGLPPAALGAPADAYPPYYYVQAQQVPGVGMMYGGQQGHPVAYAWQQPQGQQAEEAPEEQQQSPSN
;
A
#
# COMPACT_ATOMS: atom_id res chain seq x y z
N MET A 1 -18.28 61.18 0.30
CA MET A 1 -18.57 60.15 1.33
C MET A 1 -18.12 58.82 0.75
N GLU A 2 -16.90 58.39 1.09
CA GLU A 2 -16.37 57.06 0.75
C GLU A 2 -16.35 56.23 2.05
N PRO A 3 -16.75 54.95 2.04
CA PRO A 3 -16.65 54.11 3.22
C PRO A 3 -15.25 53.48 3.30
N SER A 4 -14.52 53.84 4.36
CA SER A 4 -13.25 53.29 4.78
C SER A 4 -13.31 51.76 4.97
N SER A 5 -12.51 51.03 4.20
CA SER A 5 -12.32 49.58 4.34
C SER A 5 -11.23 49.29 5.38
N GLN A 6 -11.61 48.80 6.56
CA GLN A 6 -10.66 48.27 7.54
C GLN A 6 -10.28 46.82 7.19
N PRO A 7 -8.99 46.45 7.20
CA PRO A 7 -8.59 45.05 7.09
C PRO A 7 -8.86 44.35 8.44
N VAL A 8 -9.63 43.26 8.41
CA VAL A 8 -9.80 42.37 9.57
C VAL A 8 -8.44 41.77 9.97
N PRO A 9 -7.99 41.91 11.23
CA PRO A 9 -6.77 41.25 11.68
C PRO A 9 -7.08 39.79 11.98
N PHE A 10 -6.47 38.86 11.27
CA PHE A 10 -6.35 37.48 11.72
C PHE A 10 -5.04 37.35 12.51
N PRO A 11 -5.06 37.33 13.85
CA PRO A 11 -3.92 36.83 14.60
C PRO A 11 -4.00 35.30 14.56
N ALA A 12 -3.23 34.66 13.69
CA ALA A 12 -3.02 33.21 13.77
C ALA A 12 -2.20 32.94 15.04
N ASN A 13 -2.87 32.54 16.13
CA ASN A 13 -2.23 32.23 17.40
C ASN A 13 -1.38 30.95 17.25
N PRO A 14 -0.06 30.98 17.52
CA PRO A 14 0.84 29.82 17.35
C PRO A 14 0.39 28.58 18.13
N ALA A 15 -0.26 28.77 19.28
CA ALA A 15 -0.81 27.69 20.10
C ALA A 15 -1.99 26.95 19.45
N GLN A 16 -2.79 27.63 18.62
CA GLN A 16 -3.88 26.98 17.88
C GLN A 16 -3.35 26.16 16.71
N LEU A 17 -2.28 26.62 16.05
CA LEU A 17 -1.57 25.88 15.02
C LEU A 17 -0.95 24.60 15.58
N SER A 18 -0.33 24.63 16.76
CA SER A 18 0.22 23.42 17.40
C SER A 18 -0.87 22.42 17.81
N ALA A 19 -2.00 22.90 18.34
CA ALA A 19 -3.13 22.03 18.71
C ALA A 19 -3.79 21.37 17.49
N GLN A 20 -3.97 22.10 16.38
CA GLN A 20 -4.46 21.50 15.13
C GLN A 20 -3.48 20.45 14.60
N HIS A 21 -2.18 20.74 14.64
CA HIS A 21 -1.16 19.78 14.17
C HIS A 21 -1.19 18.48 15.00
N GLN A 22 -1.35 18.61 16.32
CA GLN A 22 -1.42 17.47 17.23
C GLN A 22 -2.67 16.59 16.96
N LEU A 23 -3.81 17.21 16.67
CA LEU A 23 -5.04 16.49 16.29
C LEU A 23 -4.89 15.74 14.96
N VAL A 24 -4.30 16.38 13.94
CA VAL A 24 -4.07 15.73 12.63
C VAL A 24 -3.15 14.52 12.77
N TYR A 25 -2.08 14.65 13.56
CA TYR A 25 -1.17 13.54 13.81
C TYR A 25 -1.85 12.38 14.54
N GLN A 26 -2.68 12.69 15.54
CA GLN A 26 -3.45 11.68 16.25
C GLN A 26 -4.46 10.97 15.33
N GLN A 27 -5.14 11.71 14.46
CA GLN A 27 -6.07 11.12 13.48
C GLN A 27 -5.33 10.21 12.48
N ALA A 28 -4.17 10.64 11.98
CA ALA A 28 -3.37 9.83 11.05
C ALA A 28 -2.90 8.50 11.68
N GLN A 29 -2.50 8.54 12.95
CA GLN A 29 -2.13 7.32 13.69
C GLN A 29 -3.31 6.35 13.86
N GLN A 30 -4.49 6.87 14.20
CA GLN A 30 -5.70 6.06 14.32
C GLN A 30 -6.07 5.38 13.00
N PHE A 31 -6.01 6.14 11.90
CA PHE A 31 -6.29 5.60 10.57
C PHE A 31 -5.30 4.49 10.18
N HIS A 32 -4.00 4.69 10.44
CA HIS A 32 -2.99 3.67 10.17
C HIS A 32 -3.23 2.39 10.99
N GLN A 33 -3.56 2.53 12.27
CA GLN A 33 -3.89 1.39 13.12
C GLN A 33 -5.13 0.64 12.63
N GLN A 34 -6.18 1.36 12.21
CA GLN A 34 -7.39 0.75 11.67
C GLN A 34 -7.11 -0.02 10.37
N LEU A 35 -6.32 0.57 9.47
CA LEU A 35 -5.91 -0.10 8.23
C LEU A 35 -5.15 -1.39 8.53
N GLN A 36 -4.20 -1.35 9.47
CA GLN A 36 -3.44 -2.53 9.86
C GLN A 36 -4.33 -3.62 10.47
N GLN A 37 -5.34 -3.26 11.26
CA GLN A 37 -6.31 -4.21 11.81
C GLN A 37 -7.16 -4.86 10.72
N GLN A 38 -7.65 -4.07 9.76
CA GLN A 38 -8.41 -4.57 8.60
C GLN A 38 -7.56 -5.57 7.80
N GLN A 39 -6.31 -5.21 7.53
CA GLN A 39 -5.33 -6.05 6.86
C GLN A 39 -5.11 -7.40 7.57
N GLN A 40 -4.96 -7.38 8.90
CA GLN A 40 -4.85 -8.62 9.68
C GLN A 40 -6.14 -9.44 9.67
N GLN A 41 -7.30 -8.80 9.66
CA GLN A 41 -8.58 -9.49 9.58
C GLN A 41 -8.73 -10.23 8.25
N GLN A 42 -8.40 -9.59 7.12
CA GLN A 42 -8.41 -10.23 5.81
C GLN A 42 -7.51 -11.47 5.77
N LEU A 43 -6.33 -11.42 6.38
CA LEU A 43 -5.44 -12.58 6.49
C LEU A 43 -6.03 -13.69 7.36
N ARG A 44 -6.68 -13.36 8.47
CA ARG A 44 -7.34 -14.36 9.33
C ARG A 44 -8.49 -15.05 8.59
N GLU A 45 -9.31 -14.28 7.90
CA GLU A 45 -10.42 -14.81 7.11
C GLU A 45 -9.90 -15.71 5.98
N PHE A 46 -8.88 -15.26 5.25
CA PHE A 46 -8.19 -16.07 4.24
C PHE A 46 -7.72 -17.42 4.83
N TRP A 47 -7.00 -17.39 5.95
CA TRP A 47 -6.49 -18.62 6.56
C TRP A 47 -7.60 -19.53 7.10
N ALA A 48 -8.68 -18.96 7.65
CA ALA A 48 -9.84 -19.74 8.07
C ALA A 48 -10.47 -20.48 6.89
N THR A 49 -10.68 -19.79 5.76
CA THR A 49 -11.21 -20.40 4.54
C THR A 49 -10.27 -21.45 3.97
N GLN A 50 -8.96 -21.19 3.90
CA GLN A 50 -7.99 -22.16 3.39
C GLN A 50 -7.90 -23.41 4.26
N MET A 51 -7.98 -23.26 5.58
CA MET A 51 -8.01 -24.41 6.49
C MET A 51 -9.27 -25.26 6.32
N GLU A 52 -10.43 -24.63 6.21
CA GLU A 52 -11.69 -25.34 5.94
C GLU A 52 -11.64 -26.08 4.60
N GLU A 53 -11.11 -25.45 3.56
CA GLU A 53 -10.93 -26.08 2.24
C GLU A 53 -10.02 -27.32 2.31
N ILE A 54 -8.93 -27.23 3.07
CA ILE A 54 -8.00 -28.35 3.29
C ILE A 54 -8.66 -29.49 4.05
N GLU A 55 -9.47 -29.20 5.07
CA GLU A 55 -10.20 -30.22 5.85
C GLU A 55 -11.26 -30.94 5.01
N GLN A 56 -11.90 -30.24 4.08
CA GLN A 56 -12.91 -30.80 3.18
C GLN A 56 -12.32 -31.50 1.95
N ALA A 57 -11.02 -31.31 1.67
CA ALA A 57 -10.36 -31.89 0.51
C ALA A 57 -10.30 -33.42 0.61
N THR A 58 -10.99 -34.10 -0.30
CA THR A 58 -11.04 -35.57 -0.38
C THR A 58 -10.37 -36.14 -1.64
N ASP A 59 -10.12 -35.31 -2.66
CA ASP A 59 -9.49 -35.70 -3.91
C ASP A 59 -8.08 -35.13 -4.05
N PHE A 60 -7.09 -36.01 -3.90
CA PHE A 60 -5.66 -35.69 -4.03
C PHE A 60 -5.12 -35.97 -5.44
N LYS A 61 -5.97 -36.04 -6.47
CA LYS A 61 -5.51 -36.27 -7.85
C LYS A 61 -5.46 -34.99 -8.67
N ASN A 62 -6.32 -34.03 -8.37
CA ASN A 62 -6.48 -32.80 -9.12
C ASN A 62 -5.72 -31.65 -8.44
N HIS A 63 -4.45 -31.48 -8.82
CA HIS A 63 -3.61 -30.39 -8.33
C HIS A 63 -3.40 -29.32 -9.40
N THR A 64 -3.46 -28.06 -9.00
CA THR A 64 -3.13 -26.90 -9.85
C THR A 64 -1.66 -26.93 -10.30
N LEU A 65 -0.77 -27.46 -9.46
CA LEU A 65 0.67 -27.52 -9.72
C LEU A 65 1.13 -28.94 -10.10
N PRO A 66 1.96 -29.11 -11.14
CA PRO A 66 2.38 -30.43 -11.61
C PRO A 66 3.38 -31.09 -10.65
N LEU A 67 2.96 -32.23 -10.05
CA LEU A 67 3.76 -32.98 -9.07
C LEU A 67 5.16 -33.36 -9.57
N ALA A 68 5.28 -33.69 -10.87
CA ALA A 68 6.57 -34.03 -11.46
C ALA A 68 7.57 -32.85 -11.44
N ARG A 69 7.08 -31.62 -11.60
CA ARG A 69 7.91 -30.41 -11.53
C ARG A 69 8.33 -30.12 -10.09
N ILE A 70 7.40 -30.25 -9.14
CA ILE A 70 7.67 -30.12 -7.70
C ILE A 70 8.76 -31.11 -7.30
N LYS A 71 8.60 -32.40 -7.63
CA LYS A 71 9.61 -33.43 -7.36
C LYS A 71 10.96 -33.11 -7.99
N LYS A 72 10.99 -32.54 -9.20
CA LYS A 72 12.23 -32.13 -9.87
C LYS A 72 12.93 -30.98 -9.13
N ILE A 73 12.19 -30.00 -8.61
CA ILE A 73 12.74 -28.89 -7.82
C ILE A 73 13.30 -29.43 -6.49
N MET A 74 12.56 -30.30 -5.79
CA MET A 74 13.04 -30.95 -4.57
C MET A 74 14.32 -31.77 -4.78
N LYS A 75 14.50 -32.33 -5.99
CA LYS A 75 15.69 -33.09 -6.41
C LYS A 75 16.82 -32.23 -6.98
N ALA A 76 16.66 -30.92 -7.06
CA ALA A 76 17.74 -30.03 -7.45
C ALA A 76 18.85 -29.95 -6.38
N ASP A 77 18.50 -30.25 -5.13
CA ASP A 77 19.44 -30.48 -4.05
C ASP A 77 20.06 -31.90 -4.18
N GLU A 78 21.38 -31.96 -4.32
CA GLU A 78 22.14 -33.20 -4.53
C GLU A 78 22.07 -34.16 -3.34
N ASP A 79 21.83 -33.64 -2.13
CA ASP A 79 21.76 -34.44 -0.91
C ASP A 79 20.41 -35.18 -0.77
N VAL A 80 19.40 -34.81 -1.58
CA VAL A 80 18.07 -35.42 -1.54
C VAL A 80 18.03 -36.72 -2.38
N ARG A 81 18.12 -37.87 -1.71
CA ARG A 81 18.14 -39.20 -2.39
C ARG A 81 16.78 -39.80 -2.71
N MET A 82 15.83 -39.79 -1.78
CA MET A 82 14.49 -40.35 -1.99
C MET A 82 13.46 -39.34 -1.49
N ILE A 83 12.30 -39.33 -2.16
CA ILE A 83 11.18 -38.45 -1.83
C ILE A 83 9.94 -39.33 -1.77
N SER A 84 9.24 -39.30 -0.63
CA SER A 84 7.94 -39.98 -0.45
C SER A 84 6.94 -39.49 -1.50
N ALA A 85 6.03 -40.35 -1.94
CA ALA A 85 4.96 -39.96 -2.86
C ALA A 85 4.02 -38.89 -2.29
N GLU A 86 3.91 -38.82 -0.96
CA GLU A 86 3.06 -37.86 -0.25
C GLU A 86 3.67 -36.44 -0.22
N ALA A 87 5.00 -36.32 -0.23
CA ALA A 87 5.64 -35.01 -0.08
C ALA A 87 5.33 -34.05 -1.24
N PRO A 88 5.39 -34.45 -2.53
CA PRO A 88 4.98 -33.59 -3.64
C PRO A 88 3.50 -33.17 -3.57
N VAL A 89 2.62 -34.03 -3.04
CA VAL A 89 1.19 -33.74 -2.86
C VAL A 89 1.01 -32.63 -1.83
N VAL A 90 1.66 -32.74 -0.67
CA VAL A 90 1.64 -31.70 0.37
C VAL A 90 2.24 -30.39 -0.15
N PHE A 91 3.38 -30.45 -0.86
CA PHE A 91 3.98 -29.26 -1.47
C PHE A 91 3.08 -28.62 -2.51
N ALA A 92 2.29 -29.38 -3.28
CA ALA A 92 1.38 -28.80 -4.25
C ALA A 92 0.35 -27.89 -3.56
N LYS A 93 -0.26 -28.35 -2.46
CA LYS A 93 -1.21 -27.52 -1.71
C LYS A 93 -0.52 -26.40 -0.94
N ALA A 94 0.61 -26.68 -0.29
CA ALA A 94 1.36 -25.65 0.44
C ALA A 94 1.82 -24.51 -0.48
N CYS A 95 2.32 -24.83 -1.69
CA CYS A 95 2.72 -23.82 -2.67
C CYS A 95 1.52 -23.02 -3.21
N GLU A 96 0.35 -23.66 -3.38
CA GLU A 96 -0.87 -22.95 -3.76
C GLU A 96 -1.25 -21.90 -2.69
N VAL A 97 -1.32 -22.31 -1.42
CA VAL A 97 -1.63 -21.40 -0.31
C VAL A 97 -0.57 -20.31 -0.16
N PHE A 98 0.71 -20.66 -0.28
CA PHE A 98 1.82 -19.72 -0.22
C PHE A 98 1.73 -18.64 -1.32
N ILE A 99 1.44 -19.03 -2.57
CA ILE A 99 1.27 -18.08 -3.68
C ILE A 99 0.09 -17.14 -3.39
N LEU A 100 -1.04 -17.67 -2.92
CA LEU A 100 -2.22 -16.86 -2.60
C LEU A 100 -1.94 -15.86 -1.48
N GLU A 101 -1.32 -16.31 -0.39
CA GLU A 101 -1.02 -15.43 0.75
C GLU A 101 0.01 -14.36 0.39
N LEU A 102 1.11 -14.74 -0.26
CA LEU A 102 2.13 -13.77 -0.68
C LEU A 102 1.52 -12.75 -1.65
N THR A 103 0.65 -13.18 -2.56
CA THR A 103 -0.07 -12.28 -3.48
C THR A 103 -1.00 -11.34 -2.71
N LEU A 104 -1.77 -11.84 -1.74
CA LEU A 104 -2.66 -11.03 -0.90
C LEU A 104 -1.87 -9.96 -0.12
N ARG A 105 -0.78 -10.35 0.55
CA ARG A 105 0.10 -9.42 1.27
C ARG A 105 0.70 -8.37 0.35
N SER A 106 1.14 -8.77 -0.85
CA SER A 106 1.67 -7.84 -1.85
C SER A 106 0.58 -6.92 -2.42
N TRP A 107 -0.64 -7.41 -2.56
CA TRP A 107 -1.77 -6.60 -3.03
C TRP A 107 -2.12 -5.48 -2.04
N MET A 108 -2.02 -5.73 -0.74
CA MET A 108 -2.23 -4.70 0.30
C MET A 108 -1.30 -3.49 0.10
N HIS A 109 -0.05 -3.73 -0.31
CA HIS A 109 0.89 -2.65 -0.68
C HIS A 109 0.52 -1.95 -1.99
N THR A 110 -0.05 -2.68 -2.95
CA THR A 110 -0.54 -2.10 -4.20
C THR A 110 -1.67 -1.10 -3.91
N GLU A 111 -2.61 -1.48 -3.04
CA GLU A 111 -3.75 -0.65 -2.63
C GLU A 111 -3.36 0.53 -1.74
N GLU A 112 -2.41 0.34 -0.82
CA GLU A 112 -1.81 1.43 -0.03
C GLU A 112 -1.26 2.53 -0.94
N ASN A 113 -0.60 2.13 -2.03
CA ASN A 113 -0.04 3.02 -3.04
C ASN A 113 -1.04 3.53 -4.09
N LYS A 114 -2.35 3.27 -3.89
CA LYS A 114 -3.44 3.66 -4.81
C LYS A 114 -3.25 3.16 -6.25
N ARG A 115 -2.59 2.01 -6.40
CA ARG A 115 -2.41 1.34 -7.70
C ARG A 115 -3.41 0.20 -7.85
N ARG A 116 -3.57 -0.24 -9.10
CA ARG A 116 -4.37 -1.43 -9.49
C ARG A 116 -3.55 -2.46 -10.26
N THR A 117 -2.23 -2.29 -10.25
CA THR A 117 -1.27 -3.17 -10.93
C THR A 117 -0.23 -3.56 -9.91
N LEU A 118 -0.15 -4.86 -9.62
CA LEU A 118 0.83 -5.46 -8.72
C LEU A 118 2.23 -5.36 -9.34
N GLN A 119 3.21 -4.91 -8.56
CA GLN A 119 4.60 -4.74 -9.01
C GLN A 119 5.57 -5.58 -8.18
N LYS A 120 6.78 -5.84 -8.70
CA LYS A 120 7.88 -6.48 -7.95
C LYS A 120 8.14 -5.77 -6.62
N ASN A 121 8.00 -4.45 -6.61
CA ASN A 121 8.19 -3.60 -5.44
C ASN A 121 7.23 -3.91 -4.28
N ASP A 122 6.00 -4.31 -4.60
CA ASP A 122 4.99 -4.68 -3.61
C ASP A 122 5.33 -6.01 -2.95
N ILE A 123 5.85 -6.96 -3.72
CA ILE A 123 6.30 -8.26 -3.22
C ILE A 123 7.50 -8.07 -2.29
N ALA A 124 8.48 -7.26 -2.69
CA ALA A 124 9.62 -6.93 -1.83
C ALA A 124 9.17 -6.28 -0.51
N ALA A 125 8.19 -5.36 -0.57
CA ALA A 125 7.64 -4.73 0.62
C ALA A 125 6.91 -5.74 1.53
N ALA A 126 6.14 -6.67 0.96
CA ALA A 126 5.44 -7.72 1.71
C ALA A 126 6.39 -8.66 2.44
N ILE A 127 7.48 -9.07 1.78
CA ILE A 127 8.55 -9.89 2.37
C ILE A 127 9.17 -9.15 3.55
N THR A 128 9.47 -7.86 3.39
CA THR A 128 10.04 -7.03 4.47
C THR A 128 9.18 -6.96 5.72
N ARG A 129 7.86 -6.88 5.55
CA ARG A 129 6.92 -6.72 6.66
C ARG A 129 6.61 -8.04 7.37
N THR A 130 7.09 -9.17 6.84
CA THR A 130 6.69 -10.51 7.26
C THR A 130 7.93 -11.39 7.50
N ASP A 131 8.25 -11.62 8.77
CA ASP A 131 9.40 -12.43 9.23
C ASP A 131 9.46 -13.85 8.64
N ILE A 132 8.32 -14.53 8.51
CA ILE A 132 8.27 -15.88 7.92
C ILE A 132 8.74 -15.93 6.45
N TYR A 133 8.86 -14.79 5.78
CA TYR A 133 9.33 -14.67 4.40
C TYR A 133 10.81 -14.29 4.28
N ASP A 134 11.57 -14.24 5.37
CA ASP A 134 12.99 -13.88 5.33
C ASP A 134 13.84 -14.79 4.43
N PHE A 135 13.41 -16.03 4.19
CA PHE A 135 14.05 -16.94 3.23
C PHE A 135 14.05 -16.44 1.78
N LEU A 136 13.29 -15.39 1.45
CA LEU A 136 13.18 -14.77 0.13
C LEU A 136 14.04 -13.51 -0.05
N VAL A 137 14.69 -13.02 1.00
CA VAL A 137 15.44 -11.74 0.97
C VAL A 137 16.53 -11.76 -0.12
N ASP A 138 17.23 -12.88 -0.28
CA ASP A 138 18.29 -13.02 -1.28
C ASP A 138 17.75 -13.31 -2.70
N ILE A 139 16.48 -13.73 -2.81
CA ILE A 139 15.83 -14.04 -4.08
C ILE A 139 15.23 -12.80 -4.73
N ILE A 140 14.78 -11.83 -3.93
CA ILE A 140 14.17 -10.58 -4.39
C ILE A 140 15.01 -9.40 -3.89
N PRO A 141 16.07 -9.00 -4.63
CA PRO A 141 16.93 -7.89 -4.25
C PRO A 141 16.14 -6.58 -4.19
N ARG A 142 16.40 -5.80 -3.15
CA ARG A 142 15.75 -4.49 -2.92
C ARG A 142 16.31 -3.37 -3.80
N ASP A 143 17.54 -3.54 -4.29
CA ASP A 143 18.34 -2.44 -4.85
C ASP A 143 17.99 -2.04 -6.29
N ASP A 144 17.37 -2.93 -7.08
CA ASP A 144 16.94 -2.61 -8.45
C ASP A 144 15.80 -1.59 -8.51
N MET A 145 15.15 -1.31 -7.37
CA MET A 145 13.86 -0.61 -7.32
C MET A 145 13.98 0.93 -7.26
N LYS A 146 15.21 1.47 -7.32
CA LYS A 146 15.48 2.92 -7.32
C LYS A 146 15.82 3.49 -8.70
N GLU A 147 15.91 2.68 -9.76
CA GLU A 147 16.45 3.09 -11.07
C GLU A 147 15.49 2.94 -12.26
N GLU A 148 14.18 3.05 -12.08
CA GLU A 148 13.24 3.13 -13.23
C GLU A 148 12.56 4.50 -13.39
N GLY A 149 13.03 5.54 -12.69
CA GLY A 149 12.36 6.84 -12.66
C GLY A 149 13.07 8.05 -13.26
N LEU A 150 14.40 8.07 -13.38
CA LEU A 150 15.12 9.33 -13.69
C LEU A 150 16.38 9.09 -14.53
N GLY A 151 16.21 9.08 -15.85
CA GLY A 151 17.32 9.18 -16.82
C GLY A 151 17.97 10.58 -16.81
N LEU A 152 18.57 10.99 -15.68
CA LEU A 152 19.34 12.23 -15.58
C LEU A 152 20.85 11.92 -15.59
N PRO A 153 21.64 12.54 -16.48
CA PRO A 153 23.08 12.30 -16.54
C PRO A 153 23.75 12.80 -15.26
N ARG A 154 24.48 11.91 -14.57
CA ARG A 154 25.28 12.21 -13.38
C ARG A 154 26.49 13.06 -13.76
N VAL A 155 26.29 14.37 -13.90
CA VAL A 155 27.39 15.34 -13.91
C VAL A 155 27.07 16.42 -12.87
N GLY A 156 27.68 16.31 -11.68
CA GLY A 156 27.85 17.47 -10.79
C GLY A 156 27.35 17.38 -9.35
N LEU A 157 27.59 16.29 -8.59
CA LEU A 157 27.53 16.36 -7.11
C LEU A 157 28.92 16.23 -6.48
N PRO A 158 29.29 17.11 -5.52
CA PRO A 158 30.56 17.03 -4.81
C PRO A 158 30.57 15.90 -3.77
N PRO A 159 31.75 15.31 -3.47
CA PRO A 159 31.87 14.19 -2.55
C PRO A 159 32.05 14.68 -1.11
N ALA A 160 31.00 14.65 -0.28
CA ALA A 160 31.16 14.73 1.17
C ALA A 160 29.89 14.28 1.92
N ALA A 161 29.92 13.05 2.44
CA ALA A 161 29.44 12.68 3.78
C ALA A 161 29.67 11.17 4.00
N LEU A 162 30.95 10.77 4.13
CA LEU A 162 31.27 9.50 4.79
C LEU A 162 30.87 9.62 6.26
N GLY A 163 30.01 8.72 6.76
CA GLY A 163 29.92 8.45 8.20
C GLY A 163 28.54 8.38 8.86
N ALA A 164 27.50 7.85 8.21
CA ALA A 164 26.26 7.47 8.90
C ALA A 164 26.15 5.94 9.03
N PRO A 165 25.87 5.38 10.22
CA PRO A 165 25.60 3.95 10.39
C PRO A 165 24.30 3.55 9.68
N ALA A 166 24.27 2.35 9.10
CA ALA A 166 23.24 1.87 8.16
C ALA A 166 21.86 1.56 8.77
N ASP A 167 21.68 1.70 10.10
CA ASP A 167 20.47 1.22 10.81
C ASP A 167 19.50 2.31 11.31
N ALA A 168 19.56 3.52 10.77
CA ALA A 168 18.57 4.55 11.08
C ALA A 168 17.58 4.71 9.92
N TYR A 169 16.47 3.97 9.95
CA TYR A 169 15.27 4.32 9.19
C TYR A 169 14.87 5.77 9.56
N PRO A 170 14.87 6.74 8.63
CA PRO A 170 14.33 8.04 8.92
C PRO A 170 12.79 7.95 8.97
N PRO A 171 12.13 8.50 10.00
CA PRO A 171 10.68 8.66 9.96
C PRO A 171 10.36 9.67 8.85
N TYR A 172 9.33 9.38 8.07
CA TYR A 172 8.77 10.18 6.98
C TYR A 172 9.16 11.67 7.02
N TYR A 173 10.07 12.07 6.11
CA TYR A 173 10.33 13.47 5.84
C TYR A 173 9.12 14.08 5.14
N TYR A 174 8.38 14.94 5.84
CA TYR A 174 7.58 15.98 5.21
C TYR A 174 8.57 17.01 4.64
N VAL A 175 8.62 17.16 3.31
CA VAL A 175 9.33 18.27 2.68
C VAL A 175 8.54 19.54 2.98
N GLN A 176 9.05 20.35 3.92
CA GLN A 176 8.56 21.70 4.13
C GLN A 176 8.96 22.54 2.91
N ALA A 177 7.99 23.03 2.15
CA ALA A 177 8.25 24.04 1.13
C ALA A 177 8.75 25.31 1.84
N GLN A 178 10.07 25.52 1.80
CA GLN A 178 10.73 26.67 2.38
C GLN A 178 10.44 27.88 1.49
N GLN A 179 9.55 28.77 1.95
CA GLN A 179 9.35 30.08 1.34
C GLN A 179 10.59 30.94 1.59
N VAL A 180 11.37 31.19 0.54
CA VAL A 180 12.43 32.19 0.52
C VAL A 180 11.79 33.58 0.50
N PRO A 181 12.09 34.47 1.46
CA PRO A 181 11.59 35.83 1.43
C PRO A 181 12.48 36.70 0.55
N GLY A 182 11.92 37.22 -0.54
CA GLY A 182 12.30 38.50 -1.13
C GLY A 182 13.30 38.48 -2.29
N VAL A 183 12.78 38.49 -3.53
CA VAL A 183 13.21 39.43 -4.58
C VAL A 183 11.95 39.82 -5.36
N GLY A 184 11.59 41.09 -5.32
CA GLY A 184 10.43 41.61 -6.05
C GLY A 184 10.71 41.78 -7.54
N MET A 185 9.72 41.49 -8.38
CA MET A 185 9.48 42.15 -9.66
C MET A 185 8.00 42.06 -10.05
N MET A 186 7.31 43.18 -9.88
CA MET A 186 6.37 43.84 -10.79
C MET A 186 5.39 43.06 -11.70
N TYR A 187 4.13 43.53 -11.63
CA TYR A 187 3.01 43.54 -12.60
C TYR A 187 1.98 42.39 -12.64
N GLY A 188 0.71 42.80 -12.53
CA GLY A 188 -0.45 42.14 -13.15
C GLY A 188 -1.41 41.46 -12.19
N GLY A 189 -2.54 42.12 -11.90
CA GLY A 189 -3.55 41.59 -10.98
C GLY A 189 -4.36 40.41 -11.53
N GLN A 190 -4.73 39.48 -10.64
CA GLN A 190 -5.99 38.76 -10.69
C GLN A 190 -6.26 38.16 -9.30
N GLN A 191 -7.48 38.33 -8.81
CA GLN A 191 -7.94 37.84 -7.51
C GLN A 191 -7.95 36.31 -7.52
N GLY A 192 -7.21 35.69 -6.61
CA GLY A 192 -7.14 34.23 -6.44
C GLY A 192 -7.50 33.86 -5.00
N HIS A 193 -8.57 33.09 -4.86
CA HIS A 193 -9.08 32.54 -3.60
C HIS A 193 -8.02 31.65 -2.89
N PRO A 194 -7.97 31.60 -1.54
CA PRO A 194 -7.13 30.64 -0.86
C PRO A 194 -7.69 29.22 -1.03
N VAL A 195 -6.88 28.33 -1.61
CA VAL A 195 -7.15 26.90 -1.74
C VAL A 195 -7.13 26.27 -0.35
N ALA A 196 -8.32 26.03 0.21
CA ALA A 196 -8.48 25.16 1.37
C ALA A 196 -8.28 23.72 0.92
N TYR A 197 -7.21 23.06 1.36
CA TYR A 197 -7.08 21.62 1.25
C TYR A 197 -8.03 20.95 2.24
N ALA A 198 -9.32 20.89 1.89
CA ALA A 198 -10.28 20.03 2.54
C ALA A 198 -10.17 18.64 1.90
N TRP A 199 -9.58 17.69 2.61
CA TRP A 199 -9.68 16.28 2.23
C TRP A 199 -11.14 15.83 2.39
N GLN A 200 -11.85 15.76 1.26
CA GLN A 200 -13.25 15.36 1.19
C GLN A 200 -13.38 13.87 1.55
N GLN A 201 -14.12 13.56 2.61
CA GLN A 201 -14.59 12.19 2.88
C GLN A 201 -15.50 11.72 1.72
N PRO A 202 -15.40 10.47 1.24
CA PRO A 202 -16.38 9.95 0.32
C PRO A 202 -17.67 9.68 1.10
N GLN A 203 -18.64 10.59 1.00
CA GLN A 203 -20.01 10.29 1.40
C GLN A 203 -20.55 9.20 0.46
N GLY A 204 -20.99 8.10 1.05
CA GLY A 204 -21.64 7.00 0.36
C GLY A 204 -22.81 7.51 -0.47
N GLN A 205 -22.86 7.06 -1.72
CA GLN A 205 -23.99 7.26 -2.62
C GLN A 205 -25.22 6.64 -1.96
N GLN A 206 -26.13 7.47 -1.46
CA GLN A 206 -27.51 7.08 -1.25
C GLN A 206 -28.10 6.84 -2.64
N ALA A 207 -28.44 5.60 -2.91
CA ALA A 207 -29.21 5.21 -4.08
C ALA A 207 -30.58 5.89 -3.99
N GLU A 208 -30.86 6.74 -4.98
CA GLU A 208 -32.16 7.35 -5.20
C GLU A 208 -33.04 6.29 -5.87
N GLU A 209 -33.93 5.65 -5.10
CA GLU A 209 -34.98 4.77 -5.62
C GLU A 209 -35.96 5.59 -6.46
N ALA A 210 -36.06 5.23 -7.74
CA ALA A 210 -37.04 5.79 -8.67
C ALA A 210 -38.46 5.23 -8.38
N PRO A 211 -39.54 5.98 -8.65
CA PRO A 211 -40.90 5.51 -8.38
C PRO A 211 -41.35 4.42 -9.35
N GLU A 212 -41.99 3.38 -8.83
CA GLU A 212 -42.63 2.29 -9.58
C GLU A 212 -43.77 2.82 -10.48
N GLU A 213 -43.62 2.62 -11.79
CA GLU A 213 -44.70 2.77 -12.76
C GLU A 213 -45.57 1.50 -12.74
N GLN A 214 -46.83 1.68 -12.34
CA GLN A 214 -47.89 0.68 -12.42
C GLN A 214 -48.11 0.22 -13.85
N GLN A 215 -47.77 -1.04 -14.17
CA GLN A 215 -48.18 -1.67 -15.41
C GLN A 215 -49.28 -2.69 -15.15
N GLN A 216 -50.46 -2.33 -15.62
CA GLN A 216 -51.70 -3.09 -15.63
C GLN A 216 -51.55 -4.40 -16.42
N SER A 217 -52.02 -5.51 -15.84
CA SER A 217 -52.28 -6.76 -16.54
C SER A 217 -53.49 -6.62 -17.48
N PRO A 218 -53.48 -7.21 -18.68
CA PRO A 218 -54.70 -7.61 -19.33
C PRO A 218 -54.91 -9.12 -19.16
N SER A 219 -56.12 -9.46 -18.75
CA SER A 219 -56.70 -10.81 -18.84
C SER A 219 -56.68 -11.34 -20.27
N ASN A 220 -56.20 -12.57 -20.45
CA ASN A 220 -56.93 -13.71 -21.03
C ASN A 220 -56.09 -14.98 -20.96
#